data_AF-A0A7S0HNP2-F1
#
_entry.id   AF-A0A7S0HNP2-F1
#
_cell.length_a   1.000
_cell.length_b   1.000
_cell.length_c   1.000
_cell.angle_alpha   90.00
_cell.angle_beta   90.00
_cell.angle_gamma   90.00
#
_symmetry.space_group_name_H-M   'P 1'
#
loop_
_entity.id
_entity.type
_entity.pdbx_description
1 polymer ?
#
loop_
_entity_poly.entity_id
_entity_poly.type
_entity_poly.pdbx_seq_one_letter_code
_entity_poly.pdbx_strand_id
1 'polypeptide(L)'
;GLGDTIRVSLTEDPEYEYAPCNRLAELGAELRDGGATNAAQLAVPVFVDARDVTTFERQRGRLPEQREGDTLDYRGLLHRDGSVLSALSGSELNEMAKMGQFGSDALFRALGCKLLQSPDGTVPIKDVATSDTLLLREPPAEDAVEARKVLATLAKAGM
;
A
#
# COMPACT_ATOMS: atom_id res chain seq x y z
N GLY A 1 -9.96 -9.15 -2.39
CA GLY A 1 -10.48 -9.92 -1.27
C GLY A 1 -9.65 -9.59 -0.06
N LEU A 2 -10.25 -8.98 0.97
CA LEU A 2 -9.64 -8.87 2.29
C LEU A 2 -9.74 -10.25 2.93
N GLY A 3 -8.77 -11.12 2.61
CA GLY A 3 -8.53 -12.33 3.35
C GLY A 3 -7.25 -12.13 4.13
N ASP A 4 -7.35 -11.58 5.35
CA ASP A 4 -6.39 -11.90 6.40
C ASP A 4 -6.64 -13.36 6.78
N THR A 5 -6.35 -14.28 5.86
CA THR A 5 -6.26 -15.68 6.18
C THR A 5 -4.83 -15.88 6.64
N ILE A 6 -4.64 -16.13 7.94
CA ILE A 6 -3.43 -16.79 8.40
C ILE A 6 -3.34 -18.07 7.57
N ARG A 7 -2.41 -18.12 6.61
CA ARG A 7 -2.11 -19.35 5.88
C ARG A 7 -1.36 -20.25 6.84
N VAL A 8 -2.14 -20.97 7.63
CA VAL A 8 -1.76 -22.22 8.25
C VAL A 8 -1.23 -23.07 7.10
N SER A 9 0.08 -23.36 7.10
CA SER A 9 0.66 -24.00 5.95
C SER A 9 0.15 -25.44 5.97
N LEU A 10 -0.64 -25.85 4.97
CA LEU A 10 -1.12 -27.26 4.87
C LEU A 10 0.04 -28.25 4.59
N THR A 11 1.28 -27.80 4.77
CA THR A 11 2.53 -28.46 4.42
C THR A 11 3.46 -28.67 5.61
N GLU A 12 3.26 -27.95 6.73
CA GLU A 12 4.02 -28.17 7.96
C GLU A 12 3.18 -28.92 9.00
N ASP A 13 3.86 -29.68 9.87
CA ASP A 13 3.17 -30.43 10.91
C ASP A 13 2.49 -29.47 11.91
N PRO A 14 1.21 -29.71 12.29
CA PRO A 14 0.43 -28.81 13.16
C PRO A 14 1.12 -28.45 14.49
N GLU A 15 2.06 -29.28 14.95
CA GLU A 15 2.82 -29.08 16.18
C GLU A 15 3.72 -27.84 16.13
N TYR A 16 4.25 -27.49 14.95
CA TYR A 16 5.11 -26.31 14.78
C TYR A 16 4.32 -25.01 14.69
N GLU A 17 3.01 -25.09 14.51
CA GLU A 17 2.13 -23.93 14.39
C GLU A 17 1.66 -23.41 15.75
N TYR A 18 1.73 -24.21 16.81
CA TYR A 18 1.27 -23.80 18.14
C TYR A 18 2.08 -22.63 18.70
N ALA A 19 3.41 -22.66 18.57
CA ALA A 19 4.27 -21.60 19.09
C ALA A 19 3.97 -20.20 18.48
N PRO A 20 3.93 -20.04 17.14
CA PRO A 20 3.57 -18.75 16.54
C PRO A 20 2.11 -18.37 16.81
N CYS A 21 1.17 -19.31 16.80
CA CYS A 21 -0.24 -19.03 17.12
C CYS A 21 -0.43 -18.55 18.57
N ASN A 22 0.23 -19.19 19.53
CA ASN A 22 0.19 -18.78 20.94
C ASN A 22 0.81 -17.39 21.11
N ARG A 23 1.92 -17.12 20.44
CA ARG A 23 2.56 -15.80 20.51
C ARG A 23 1.65 -14.69 19.97
N LEU A 24 0.94 -14.95 18.86
CA LEU A 24 -0.04 -14.03 18.32
C LEU A 24 -1.22 -13.82 19.28
N ALA A 25 -1.71 -14.89 19.91
CA ALA A 25 -2.78 -14.80 20.89
C ALA A 25 -2.38 -13.97 22.13
N GLU A 26 -1.16 -14.14 22.63
CA GLU A 26 -0.59 -13.33 23.73
C GLU A 26 -0.54 -11.85 23.35
N LEU A 27 0.04 -11.51 22.19
CA LEU A 27 0.11 -10.14 21.70
C LEU A 27 -1.28 -9.52 21.53
N GLY A 28 -2.25 -10.30 21.03
CA GLY A 28 -3.64 -9.88 20.89
C GLY A 28 -4.31 -9.60 22.24
N ALA A 29 -4.04 -10.43 23.26
CA ALA A 29 -4.55 -10.22 24.61
C ALA A 29 -3.91 -8.98 25.28
N GLU A 30 -2.59 -8.80 25.16
CA GLU A 30 -1.89 -7.62 25.66
C GLU A 30 -2.44 -6.31 25.05
N LEU A 31 -2.68 -6.31 23.74
CA LEU A 31 -3.27 -5.17 23.04
C LEU A 31 -4.74 -4.94 23.42
N ARG A 32 -5.53 -6.00 23.65
CA ARG A 32 -6.93 -5.85 24.07
C ARG A 32 -7.05 -5.36 25.50
N ASP A 33 -6.17 -5.81 26.39
CA ASP A 33 -6.29 -5.54 27.82
C ASP A 33 -5.56 -4.22 28.21
N GLY A 34 -4.74 -3.66 27.30
CA GLY A 34 -4.29 -2.28 27.34
C GLY A 34 -5.45 -1.29 27.18
N GLY A 35 -5.83 -0.60 28.25
CA GLY A 35 -7.09 0.17 28.31
C GLY A 35 -7.32 1.26 27.23
N ALA A 36 -6.27 1.76 26.57
CA ALA A 36 -6.40 2.77 25.52
C ALA A 36 -6.84 2.18 24.16
N THR A 37 -6.45 0.95 23.86
CA THR A 37 -6.70 0.26 22.59
C THR A 37 -8.07 -0.42 22.57
N ASN A 38 -8.57 -0.91 23.72
CA ASN A 38 -9.89 -1.52 23.82
C ASN A 38 -11.02 -0.52 23.52
N ALA A 39 -10.94 0.69 24.10
CA ALA A 39 -11.93 1.73 23.86
C ALA A 39 -11.97 2.17 22.38
N ALA A 40 -10.80 2.30 21.75
CA ALA A 40 -10.70 2.60 20.31
C ALA A 40 -11.28 1.48 19.44
N GLN A 41 -11.03 0.21 19.80
CA GLN A 41 -11.53 -0.95 19.06
C GLN A 41 -13.04 -1.15 19.23
N LEU A 42 -13.58 -0.91 20.43
CA LEU A 42 -15.03 -0.94 20.69
C LEU A 42 -15.78 0.23 20.04
N ALA A 43 -15.10 1.35 19.76
CA ALA A 43 -15.67 2.48 19.06
C ALA A 43 -15.79 2.26 17.53
N VAL A 44 -15.12 1.24 16.98
CA VAL A 44 -15.27 0.88 15.56
C VAL A 44 -16.70 0.37 15.33
N PRO A 45 -17.46 0.97 14.39
CA PRO A 45 -18.80 0.48 14.08
C PRO A 45 -18.78 -0.99 13.66
N VAL A 46 -19.80 -1.75 14.06
CA VAL A 46 -19.95 -3.15 13.63
C VAL A 46 -19.97 -3.20 12.11
N PHE A 47 -19.00 -3.93 11.53
CA PHE A 47 -18.99 -4.19 10.10
C PHE A 47 -20.14 -5.13 9.75
N VAL A 48 -21.05 -4.64 8.91
CA VAL A 48 -22.13 -5.45 8.33
C VAL A 48 -21.74 -5.76 6.89
N ASP A 49 -21.43 -7.02 6.62
CA ASP A 49 -21.18 -7.47 5.26
C ASP A 49 -22.50 -7.60 4.50
N ALA A 50 -22.81 -6.61 3.67
CA ALA A 50 -24.01 -6.60 2.84
C ALA A 50 -23.83 -7.36 1.50
N ARG A 51 -22.68 -8.01 1.28
CA ARG A 51 -22.42 -8.72 0.03
C ARG A 51 -23.20 -10.03 0.00
N ASP A 52 -23.90 -10.29 -1.10
CA ASP A 52 -24.44 -11.61 -1.39
C ASP A 52 -23.30 -12.52 -1.87
N VAL A 53 -22.84 -13.40 -0.98
CA VAL A 53 -21.79 -14.40 -1.25
C VAL A 53 -22.33 -15.69 -1.86
N THR A 54 -23.66 -15.82 -1.99
CA THR A 54 -24.34 -17.03 -2.49
C THR A 54 -24.58 -16.95 -4.00
N THR A 55 -24.63 -15.75 -4.55
CA THR A 55 -24.69 -15.52 -6.00
C THR A 55 -23.30 -15.55 -6.62
N PHE A 56 -23.03 -16.52 -7.50
CA PHE A 56 -21.81 -16.59 -8.31
C PHE A 56 -21.89 -15.68 -9.55
N GLU A 57 -22.51 -14.52 -9.42
CA GLU A 57 -22.60 -13.54 -10.49
C GLU A 57 -21.34 -12.67 -10.51
N ARG A 58 -20.83 -12.41 -11.71
CA ARG A 58 -19.67 -11.54 -11.88
C ARG A 58 -20.06 -10.12 -11.48
N GLN A 59 -19.56 -9.65 -10.34
CA GLN A 59 -19.78 -8.27 -9.89
C GLN A 59 -19.31 -7.29 -10.96
N ARG A 60 -20.19 -6.37 -11.34
CA ARG A 60 -19.89 -5.25 -12.23
C ARG A 60 -20.03 -3.98 -11.41
N GLY A 61 -18.95 -3.24 -11.27
CA GLY A 61 -18.92 -1.93 -10.65
C GLY A 61 -18.37 -0.91 -11.63
N ARG A 62 -18.68 0.37 -11.41
CA ARG A 62 -17.97 1.48 -12.04
C ARG A 62 -16.88 1.95 -11.09
N LEU A 63 -15.71 2.29 -11.63
CA LEU A 63 -14.70 3.03 -10.87
C LEU A 63 -15.30 4.40 -10.46
N PRO A 64 -14.79 5.02 -9.38
CA PRO A 64 -15.22 6.36 -8.99
C PRO A 64 -15.12 7.35 -10.16
N GLU A 65 -16.23 7.98 -10.51
CA GLU A 65 -16.29 9.05 -11.51
C GLU A 65 -16.09 10.40 -10.79
N GLN A 66 -15.41 11.36 -11.44
CA GLN A 66 -15.29 12.72 -10.92
C GLN A 66 -16.64 13.43 -10.97
N ARG A 67 -17.06 14.01 -9.85
CA ARG A 67 -18.31 14.75 -9.69
C ARG A 67 -18.07 16.25 -9.76
N GLU A 68 -19.13 16.99 -10.07
CA GLU A 68 -19.11 18.45 -10.00
C GLU A 68 -18.83 18.90 -8.56
N GLY A 69 -17.79 19.72 -8.37
CA GLY A 69 -17.35 20.20 -7.06
C GLY A 69 -16.25 19.37 -6.39
N ASP A 70 -15.81 18.25 -6.97
CA ASP A 70 -14.69 17.48 -6.42
C ASP A 70 -13.38 18.29 -6.53
N THR A 71 -12.71 18.48 -5.40
CA THR A 71 -11.42 19.20 -5.33
C THR A 71 -10.27 18.41 -5.98
N LEU A 72 -10.40 17.09 -6.06
CA LEU A 72 -9.36 16.16 -6.51
C LEU A 72 -9.94 15.19 -7.55
N ASP A 73 -9.19 14.91 -8.61
CA ASP A 73 -9.57 13.93 -9.64
C ASP A 73 -8.94 12.57 -9.34
N TYR A 74 -9.78 11.59 -8.99
CA TYR A 74 -9.34 10.23 -8.66
C TYR A 74 -9.53 9.23 -9.81
N ARG A 75 -10.02 9.65 -10.97
CA ARG A 75 -10.30 8.73 -12.09
C ARG A 75 -9.05 8.03 -12.62
N GLY A 76 -7.89 8.68 -12.49
CA GLY A 76 -6.59 8.12 -12.88
C GLY A 76 -5.89 7.34 -11.76
N LEU A 77 -6.46 7.30 -10.55
CA LEU A 77 -5.80 6.70 -9.38
C LEU A 77 -5.83 5.17 -9.44
N LEU A 78 -6.87 4.57 -10.03
CA LEU A 78 -7.02 3.12 -10.11
C LEU A 78 -7.13 2.67 -11.55
N HIS A 79 -6.36 1.65 -11.91
CA HIS A 79 -6.40 1.00 -13.20
C HIS A 79 -7.63 0.09 -13.30
N ARG A 80 -8.30 0.11 -14.46
CA ARG A 80 -9.56 -0.64 -14.68
C ARG A 80 -9.40 -2.15 -14.45
N ASP A 81 -8.22 -2.68 -14.77
CA ASP A 81 -7.92 -4.12 -14.73
C ASP A 81 -7.34 -4.55 -13.37
N GLY A 82 -7.32 -3.64 -12.38
CA GLY A 82 -6.77 -3.84 -11.04
C GLY A 82 -5.49 -3.03 -10.82
N SER A 83 -5.33 -2.50 -9.61
CA SER A 83 -4.19 -1.68 -9.19
C SER A 83 -3.39 -2.33 -8.07
N VAL A 84 -2.11 -1.97 -8.02
CA VAL A 84 -1.18 -2.31 -6.95
C VAL A 84 -0.81 -1.02 -6.23
N LEU A 85 -1.42 -0.84 -5.07
CA LEU A 85 -1.21 0.31 -4.20
C LEU A 85 -0.03 0.05 -3.28
N SER A 86 0.93 0.97 -3.25
CA SER A 86 2.04 0.97 -2.30
C SER A 86 1.96 2.20 -1.41
N ALA A 87 1.93 1.97 -0.11
CA ALA A 87 1.98 3.05 0.87
C ALA A 87 3.44 3.46 1.11
N LEU A 88 3.74 4.75 0.98
CA LEU A 88 5.07 5.30 1.26
C LEU A 88 4.95 6.37 2.35
N SER A 89 5.76 6.26 3.39
CA SER A 89 5.81 7.28 4.44
C SER A 89 6.60 8.51 3.96
N GLY A 90 6.21 9.70 4.43
CA GLY A 90 6.97 10.93 4.13
C GLY A 90 8.41 10.88 4.67
N SER A 91 8.63 10.20 5.80
CA SER A 91 9.96 9.95 6.37
C SER A 91 10.83 9.10 5.45
N GLU A 92 10.33 7.95 4.97
CA GLU A 92 11.09 7.10 4.04
C GLU A 92 11.40 7.81 2.74
N LEU A 93 10.41 8.51 2.15
CA LEU A 93 10.63 9.27 0.92
C LEU A 93 11.77 10.28 1.10
N ASN A 94 11.75 11.02 2.22
CA ASN A 94 12.77 12.02 2.51
C ASN A 94 14.16 11.40 2.78
N GLU A 95 14.23 10.30 3.52
CA GLU A 95 15.49 9.60 3.78
C GLU A 95 16.10 9.05 2.50
N MET A 96 15.30 8.35 1.69
CA MET A 96 15.74 7.83 0.40
C MET A 96 16.18 8.94 -0.55
N ALA A 97 15.43 10.06 -0.60
CA ALA A 97 15.80 11.20 -1.44
C ALA A 97 17.12 11.86 -1.00
N LYS A 98 17.38 11.97 0.30
CA LYS A 98 18.63 12.53 0.85
C LYS A 98 19.86 11.67 0.55
N MET A 99 19.67 10.37 0.34
CA MET A 99 20.72 9.44 -0.09
C MET A 99 21.06 9.58 -1.59
N GLY A 100 20.43 10.52 -2.30
CA GLY A 100 20.65 10.79 -3.72
C GLY A 100 20.29 9.59 -4.59
N GLN A 101 21.08 9.38 -5.65
CA GLN A 101 20.78 8.35 -6.65
C GLN A 101 20.66 6.94 -6.05
N PHE A 102 21.49 6.61 -5.06
CA PHE A 102 21.46 5.30 -4.42
C PHE A 102 20.12 5.03 -3.72
N GLY A 103 19.61 6.01 -2.97
CA GLY A 103 18.34 5.88 -2.27
C GLY A 103 17.13 5.89 -3.21
N SER A 104 17.15 6.74 -4.25
CA SER A 104 16.09 6.71 -5.27
C SER A 104 16.05 5.37 -6.00
N ASP A 105 17.20 4.81 -6.38
CA ASP A 105 17.28 3.52 -7.07
C ASP A 105 16.77 2.37 -6.17
N ALA A 106 17.10 2.42 -4.87
CA ALA A 106 16.60 1.46 -3.90
C ALA A 106 15.07 1.54 -3.77
N LEU A 107 14.52 2.75 -3.67
CA LEU A 107 13.08 2.97 -3.62
C LEU A 107 12.39 2.47 -4.89
N PHE A 108 12.92 2.80 -6.07
CA PHE A 108 12.35 2.37 -7.35
C PHE A 108 12.32 0.84 -7.47
N ARG A 109 13.38 0.16 -7.04
CA ARG A 109 13.40 -1.32 -7.00
C ARG A 109 12.38 -1.88 -6.00
N ALA A 110 12.24 -1.26 -4.83
CA ALA A 110 11.25 -1.68 -3.84
C ALA A 110 9.81 -1.54 -4.36
N LEU A 111 9.56 -0.55 -5.22
CA LEU A 111 8.29 -0.35 -5.92
C LEU A 111 8.09 -1.29 -7.12
N GLY A 112 9.07 -2.14 -7.41
CA GLY A 112 9.09 -3.11 -8.50
C GLY A 112 9.59 -2.57 -9.84
N CYS A 113 9.95 -1.29 -9.92
CA CYS A 113 10.38 -0.68 -11.18
C CYS A 113 11.66 -1.35 -11.72
N LYS A 114 11.69 -1.54 -13.04
CA LYS A 114 12.96 -1.83 -13.74
C LYS A 114 13.74 -0.52 -13.86
N LEU A 115 15.06 -0.60 -13.72
CA LEU A 115 15.92 0.58 -13.78
C LEU A 115 16.66 0.64 -15.11
N LEU A 116 16.46 1.72 -15.86
CA LEU A 116 17.26 2.05 -17.01
C LEU A 116 18.30 3.09 -16.61
N GLN A 117 19.58 2.74 -16.76
CA GLN A 117 20.68 3.67 -16.53
C GLN A 117 20.83 4.60 -17.73
N SER A 118 20.83 5.91 -17.49
CA SER A 118 21.10 6.94 -18.49
C SER A 118 22.24 7.86 -18.02
N PRO A 119 22.88 8.62 -18.92
CA PRO A 119 23.93 9.57 -18.55
C PRO A 119 23.46 10.62 -17.51
N ASP A 120 22.17 10.94 -17.51
CA ASP A 120 21.56 11.97 -16.65
C ASP A 120 20.97 11.38 -15.35
N GLY A 121 21.19 10.08 -15.09
CA GLY A 121 20.70 9.36 -13.92
C GLY A 121 19.86 8.13 -14.28
N THR A 122 19.25 7.52 -13.28
CA THR A 122 18.42 6.33 -13.46
C THR A 122 16.96 6.68 -13.70
N VAL A 123 16.37 6.05 -14.71
CA VAL A 123 14.96 6.18 -15.07
C VAL A 123 14.22 4.92 -14.64
N PRO A 124 13.22 5.00 -13.75
CA PRO A 124 12.37 3.87 -13.44
C PRO A 124 11.42 3.60 -14.61
N ILE A 125 11.25 2.33 -14.94
CA ILE A 125 10.32 1.85 -15.97
C ILE A 125 9.27 0.98 -15.27
N LYS A 126 8.01 1.39 -15.41
CA LYS A 126 6.85 0.66 -14.94
C LYS A 126 6.61 -0.57 -15.83
N ASP A 127 6.39 -1.71 -15.19
CA ASP A 127 6.00 -2.97 -15.84
C ASP A 127 4.72 -3.53 -15.17
N VAL A 128 4.14 -4.60 -15.72
CA VAL A 128 2.82 -5.11 -15.28
C VAL A 128 2.76 -5.51 -13.80
N ALA A 129 3.89 -5.93 -13.20
CA ALA A 129 3.96 -6.36 -11.80
C ALA A 129 4.42 -5.25 -10.82
N THR A 130 4.45 -4.00 -11.25
CA THR A 130 4.95 -2.88 -10.45
C THR A 130 3.83 -2.13 -9.77
N SER A 131 4.17 -1.40 -8.69
CA SER A 131 3.21 -0.49 -8.06
C SER A 131 2.75 0.51 -9.09
N ASP A 132 1.44 0.66 -9.27
CA ASP A 132 0.88 1.64 -10.21
C ASP A 132 0.41 2.90 -9.51
N THR A 133 0.25 2.84 -8.18
CA THR A 133 -0.30 3.92 -7.37
C THR A 133 0.47 4.06 -6.08
N LEU A 134 0.96 5.27 -5.79
CA LEU A 134 1.57 5.59 -4.50
C LEU A 134 0.59 6.30 -3.58
N LEU A 135 0.45 5.78 -2.37
CA LEU A 135 -0.29 6.43 -1.30
C LEU A 135 0.68 7.08 -0.31
N LEU A 136 0.68 8.41 -0.27
CA LEU A 136 1.35 9.22 0.74
C LEU A 136 0.30 9.71 1.73
N ARG A 137 0.50 9.43 3.03
CA ARG A 137 -0.42 9.92 4.08
C ARG A 137 -0.41 11.44 4.20
N GLU A 138 0.75 12.03 3.97
CA GLU A 138 0.98 13.47 4.01
C GLU A 138 1.86 13.84 2.81
N PRO A 139 1.56 14.95 2.12
CA PRO A 139 2.42 15.41 1.03
C PRO A 139 3.78 15.88 1.59
N PRO A 140 4.88 15.73 0.84
CA PRO A 140 6.16 16.30 1.25
C PRO A 140 6.06 17.84 1.29
N ALA A 141 6.81 18.44 2.21
CA ALA A 141 6.92 19.89 2.34
C ALA A 141 7.32 20.56 1.01
N GLU A 142 6.94 21.82 0.84
CA GLU A 142 7.18 22.53 -0.42
C GLU A 142 8.66 22.71 -0.74
N ASP A 143 9.48 22.84 0.29
CA ASP A 143 10.94 22.99 0.24
C ASP A 143 11.69 21.65 0.21
N ALA A 144 10.99 20.51 0.27
CA ALA A 144 11.58 19.19 0.15
C ALA A 144 11.92 18.85 -1.32
N VAL A 145 12.86 19.62 -1.89
CA VAL A 145 13.22 19.62 -3.31
C VAL A 145 13.56 18.22 -3.82
N GLU A 146 14.39 17.47 -3.09
CA GLU A 146 14.83 16.13 -3.52
C GLU A 146 13.69 15.11 -3.49
N ALA A 147 12.87 15.10 -2.44
CA ALA A 147 11.69 14.23 -2.36
C ALA A 147 10.70 14.53 -3.50
N ARG A 148 10.46 15.81 -3.79
CA ARG A 148 9.60 16.23 -4.89
C ARG A 148 10.16 15.85 -6.26
N LYS A 149 11.49 15.90 -6.46
CA LYS A 149 12.14 15.39 -7.68
C LYS A 149 11.92 13.89 -7.85
N VAL A 150 12.10 13.11 -6.78
CA VAL A 150 11.86 11.65 -6.80
C VAL A 150 10.41 11.34 -7.20
N LEU A 151 9.43 12.03 -6.59
CA LEU A 151 8.02 11.89 -6.96
C LEU A 151 7.74 12.30 -8.42
N ALA A 152 8.34 13.40 -8.89
CA ALA A 152 8.20 13.83 -10.28
C ALA A 152 8.78 12.80 -11.27
N THR A 153 9.87 12.12 -10.90
CA THR A 153 10.46 11.05 -11.71
C THR A 153 9.55 9.82 -11.78
N LEU A 154 8.96 9.41 -10.64
CA LEU A 154 7.99 8.32 -10.58
C LEU A 154 6.71 8.65 -11.38
N ALA A 155 6.20 9.87 -11.26
CA ALA A 155 5.05 10.34 -12.04
C ALA A 155 5.31 10.27 -13.55
N LYS A 156 6.52 10.66 -14.00
CA LYS A 156 6.92 10.53 -15.41
C LYS A 156 7.02 9.08 -15.87
N ALA A 157 7.32 8.15 -14.97
CA ALA A 157 7.31 6.71 -15.25
C ALA A 157 5.89 6.10 -15.26
N GLY A 158 4.87 6.91 -14.96
CA GLY A 158 3.46 6.49 -14.97
C GLY A 158 2.99 5.88 -13.65
N MET A 159 3.60 6.25 -12.53
CA MET A 159 3.15 5.98 -11.15
C MET A 159 2.44 7.15 -10.51
#